data_AF-A0A967CEE1-F1
#
_entry.id   AF-A0A967CEE1-F1
#
_cell.length_a   1.000
_cell.length_b   1.000
_cell.length_c   1.000
_cell.angle_alpha   90.00
_cell.angle_beta   90.00
_cell.angle_gamma   90.00
#
_symmetry.space_group_name_H-M   'P 1'
#
loop_
_entity.id
_entity.type
_entity.pdbx_description
1 polymer ?
#
loop_
_entity_poly.entity_id
_entity_poly.type
_entity_poly.pdbx_seq_one_letter_code
_entity_poly.pdbx_strand_id
1 'polypeptide(L)'
;MAIGQVSAEDVAWPEHGLNSAETRYSPLQDINRDTVADLGLAWSHTMGTRRGLEASPIMVDRTLYVSSAWSQVHAFDAVTGELKWSYNPEVPKAWGANACCDVVNRGVAVAGDSVLVGTLDGYLVSLRRQDGTVNWRVLTIDPNRPYTITGAPRVIGDLVVIGNGGAEYGVRGYVTAYDIETGEEAWRFYTVPGDPDQPVEHEALAIAQPTWMGREYLVSGGGGTVWDSMAYDADLGLLYIGVGNGAPWNREVRSPGGGDNLFLSSIVALEAETGEYRWHYQTTPGDTWDYTATQHMILAELEIDGVERPVIMQAPKNGFFYVLDRTDGTLLSAEPYVAINWATHVDPETGRPVETPDARYTEQLELIRPAPFGGHNWHPMAYHPEDGLVYIPAMRNLSAYASGADNFNYLPGPHWNTGQNDAAAADSPLGSMDPIALAPLVDELMQGVLVAWDPVEQQPRWSQPLPTM
;
A
#
# COMPACT_ATOMS: atom_id res chain seq x y z
N MET A 1 -8.91 -15.59 -20.36
CA MET A 1 -8.98 -14.70 -21.55
C MET A 1 -8.07 -13.52 -21.24
N ALA A 2 -7.72 -12.65 -22.20
CA ALA A 2 -6.75 -11.58 -21.93
C ALA A 2 -7.27 -10.63 -20.84
N ILE A 3 -6.47 -10.49 -19.78
CA ILE A 3 -6.58 -9.48 -18.73
C ILE A 3 -7.00 -8.14 -19.36
N GLY A 4 -8.14 -7.58 -18.93
CA GLY A 4 -8.91 -6.51 -19.58
C GLY A 4 -8.11 -5.50 -20.42
N GLN A 5 -7.92 -5.80 -21.70
CA GLN A 5 -7.29 -4.89 -22.65
C GLN A 5 -8.22 -3.70 -22.90
N VAL A 6 -7.77 -2.50 -22.55
CA VAL A 6 -8.42 -1.25 -22.93
C VAL A 6 -8.18 -1.04 -24.44
N SER A 7 -9.23 -1.13 -25.26
CA SER A 7 -9.14 -0.92 -26.71
C SER A 7 -8.91 0.56 -27.05
N ALA A 8 -8.15 0.84 -28.10
CA ALA A 8 -7.70 2.19 -28.48
C ALA A 8 -8.81 3.15 -28.96
N GLU A 9 -10.05 2.70 -29.20
CA GLU A 9 -11.07 3.53 -29.87
C GLU A 9 -11.84 4.49 -28.95
N ASP A 10 -11.68 4.43 -27.63
CA ASP A 10 -12.10 5.46 -26.67
C ASP A 10 -11.15 5.42 -25.46
N VAL A 11 -10.11 6.26 -25.45
CA VAL A 11 -8.98 6.10 -24.52
C VAL A 11 -9.33 6.52 -23.09
N ALA A 12 -9.97 5.65 -22.32
CA ALA A 12 -10.25 5.84 -20.91
C ALA A 12 -9.05 5.48 -20.00
N TRP A 13 -9.07 6.01 -18.77
CA TRP A 13 -8.34 5.46 -17.63
C TRP A 13 -9.37 5.13 -16.56
N PRO A 14 -10.08 3.98 -16.67
CA PRO A 14 -11.31 3.75 -15.92
C PRO A 14 -11.09 3.33 -14.47
N GLU A 15 -9.93 2.79 -14.14
CA GLU A 15 -9.61 2.23 -12.82
C GLU A 15 -8.31 2.81 -12.25
N HIS A 16 -8.07 2.64 -10.95
CA HIS A 16 -6.93 3.25 -10.26
C HIS A 16 -5.58 2.95 -10.92
N GLY A 17 -5.31 1.67 -11.22
CA GLY A 17 -4.13 1.22 -11.97
C GLY A 17 -4.38 0.96 -13.45
N LEU A 18 -5.29 1.73 -14.07
CA LEU A 18 -5.82 1.60 -15.44
C LEU A 18 -6.79 0.42 -15.63
N ASN A 19 -6.44 -0.75 -15.12
CA ASN A 19 -7.23 -1.98 -15.19
C ASN A 19 -7.16 -2.74 -13.86
N SER A 20 -7.98 -3.79 -13.72
CA SER A 20 -8.06 -4.58 -12.49
C SER A 20 -6.77 -5.32 -12.13
N ALA A 21 -5.90 -5.54 -13.12
CA ALA A 21 -4.55 -6.08 -12.94
C ALA A 21 -3.51 -5.03 -12.52
N GLU A 22 -3.92 -3.77 -12.42
CA GLU A 22 -3.13 -2.64 -11.91
C GLU A 22 -1.82 -2.44 -12.70
N THR A 23 -1.79 -2.81 -13.99
CA THR A 23 -0.57 -2.77 -14.82
C THR A 23 -0.03 -1.37 -15.07
N ARG A 24 -0.91 -0.35 -15.06
CA ARG A 24 -0.61 1.04 -15.43
C ARG A 24 0.05 1.19 -16.80
N TYR A 25 -0.28 0.29 -17.73
CA TYR A 25 0.22 0.29 -19.10
C TYR A 25 -0.82 0.80 -20.09
N SER A 26 -0.63 2.01 -20.61
CA SER A 26 -1.46 2.52 -21.71
C SER A 26 -0.92 2.05 -23.06
N PRO A 27 -1.77 1.52 -23.96
CA PRO A 27 -1.35 1.14 -25.31
C PRO A 27 -1.18 2.34 -26.26
N LEU A 28 -1.37 3.58 -25.79
CA LEU A 28 -1.24 4.77 -26.62
C LEU A 28 0.19 5.08 -27.02
N GLN A 29 0.35 5.52 -28.27
CA GLN A 29 1.66 5.76 -28.88
C GLN A 29 1.80 7.14 -29.56
N ASP A 30 0.79 8.02 -29.44
CA ASP A 30 0.87 9.39 -29.98
C ASP A 30 2.08 10.15 -29.38
N ILE A 31 2.34 9.93 -28.09
CA ILE A 31 3.56 10.35 -27.41
C ILE A 31 4.49 9.15 -27.32
N ASN A 32 5.64 9.24 -27.99
CA ASN A 32 6.63 8.17 -28.07
C ASN A 32 8.06 8.74 -28.08
N ARG A 33 9.08 7.89 -28.27
CA ARG A 33 10.51 8.28 -28.24
C ARG A 33 10.87 9.37 -29.26
N ASP A 34 10.16 9.46 -30.37
CA ASP A 34 10.40 10.43 -31.43
C ASP A 34 9.64 11.75 -31.20
N THR A 35 8.50 11.71 -30.50
CA THR A 35 7.59 12.87 -30.33
C THR A 35 7.59 13.47 -28.93
N VAL A 36 8.14 12.78 -27.92
CA VAL A 36 8.12 13.25 -26.51
C VAL A 36 8.84 14.59 -26.31
N ALA A 37 9.80 14.92 -27.17
CA ALA A 37 10.50 16.21 -27.12
C ALA A 37 9.58 17.42 -27.42
N ASP A 38 8.45 17.19 -28.10
CA ASP A 38 7.45 18.21 -28.43
C ASP A 38 6.35 18.33 -27.36
N LEU A 39 6.39 17.51 -26.30
CA LEU A 39 5.39 17.52 -25.24
C LEU A 39 5.39 18.87 -24.49
N GLY A 40 4.19 19.44 -24.31
CA GLY A 40 4.00 20.71 -23.62
C GLY A 40 2.76 20.73 -22.73
N LEU A 41 2.67 21.72 -21.84
CA LEU A 41 1.53 21.92 -20.96
C LEU A 41 0.29 22.33 -21.77
N ALA A 42 -0.75 21.48 -21.77
CA ALA A 42 -2.03 21.79 -22.41
C ALA A 42 -2.91 22.72 -21.55
N TRP A 43 -3.13 22.35 -20.29
CA TRP A 43 -3.85 23.14 -19.29
C TRP A 43 -3.41 22.75 -17.88
N SER A 44 -3.71 23.58 -16.89
CA SER A 44 -3.41 23.33 -15.48
C SER A 44 -4.51 23.87 -14.57
N HIS A 45 -4.75 23.22 -13.43
CA HIS A 45 -5.67 23.68 -12.41
C HIS A 45 -5.00 23.72 -11.03
N THR A 46 -5.24 24.78 -10.26
CA THR A 46 -4.69 24.92 -8.89
C THR A 46 -5.69 24.38 -7.87
N MET A 47 -5.33 23.29 -7.19
CA MET A 47 -6.23 22.58 -6.25
C MET A 47 -6.50 23.31 -4.92
N GLY A 48 -5.91 24.49 -4.68
CA GLY A 48 -6.16 25.28 -3.48
C GLY A 48 -5.63 24.70 -2.16
N THR A 49 -4.63 23.81 -2.23
CA THR A 49 -3.99 23.19 -1.06
C THR A 49 -2.46 23.30 -1.12
N ARG A 50 -1.80 23.17 0.04
CA ARG A 50 -0.33 23.08 0.20
C ARG A 50 0.12 21.73 0.78
N ARG A 51 -0.80 20.78 0.89
CA ARG A 51 -0.56 19.41 1.36
C ARG A 51 -0.38 18.48 0.16
N GLY A 52 0.07 17.25 0.41
CA GLY A 52 0.35 16.26 -0.62
C GLY A 52 -0.84 15.98 -1.55
N LEU A 53 -0.53 15.71 -2.82
CA LEU A 53 -1.45 15.28 -3.86
C LEU A 53 -0.96 13.93 -4.37
N GLU A 54 -1.64 12.86 -3.96
CA GLU A 54 -1.25 11.46 -4.27
C GLU A 54 -2.21 10.79 -5.26
N ALA A 55 -3.23 11.51 -5.74
CA ALA A 55 -4.30 10.93 -6.54
C ALA A 55 -3.83 10.48 -7.93
N SER A 56 -4.18 9.26 -8.31
CA SER A 56 -4.24 8.86 -9.73
C SER A 56 -5.60 9.29 -10.31
N PRO A 57 -5.66 10.24 -11.27
CA PRO A 57 -6.92 10.65 -11.87
C PRO A 57 -7.61 9.52 -12.64
N ILE A 58 -8.93 9.45 -12.56
CA ILE A 58 -9.76 8.51 -13.34
C ILE A 58 -10.39 9.27 -14.51
N MET A 59 -10.28 8.74 -15.72
CA MET A 59 -10.87 9.34 -16.92
C MET A 59 -11.90 8.39 -17.53
N VAL A 60 -13.17 8.81 -17.50
CA VAL A 60 -14.31 8.09 -18.08
C VAL A 60 -15.21 9.12 -18.79
N ASP A 61 -15.69 8.79 -19.99
CA ASP A 61 -16.61 9.64 -20.77
C ASP A 61 -16.15 11.12 -20.85
N ARG A 62 -14.86 11.34 -21.15
CA ARG A 62 -14.22 12.68 -21.24
C ARG A 62 -14.24 13.49 -19.94
N THR A 63 -14.57 12.86 -18.81
CA THR A 63 -14.54 13.51 -17.50
C THR A 63 -13.37 12.97 -16.70
N LEU A 64 -12.54 13.88 -16.19
CA LEU A 64 -11.43 13.57 -15.31
C LEU A 64 -11.88 13.76 -13.86
N TYR A 65 -11.90 12.68 -13.09
CA TYR A 65 -12.20 12.68 -11.66
C TYR A 65 -10.89 12.58 -10.88
N VAL A 66 -10.66 13.52 -9.96
CA VAL A 66 -9.45 13.54 -9.14
C VAL A 66 -9.79 13.91 -7.71
N SER A 67 -9.18 13.23 -6.75
CA SER A 67 -9.22 13.64 -5.36
C SER A 67 -8.02 14.52 -5.01
N SER A 68 -8.09 15.18 -3.85
CA SER A 68 -7.03 16.04 -3.33
C SER A 68 -7.00 15.97 -1.80
N ALA A 69 -6.05 16.68 -1.19
CA ALA A 69 -5.90 16.75 0.26
C ALA A 69 -7.23 17.03 0.98
N TRP A 70 -7.40 16.42 2.16
CA TRP A 70 -8.66 16.40 2.92
C TRP A 70 -9.83 15.69 2.21
N SER A 71 -9.52 14.78 1.29
CA SER A 71 -10.49 13.93 0.59
C SER A 71 -11.51 14.69 -0.24
N GLN A 72 -11.16 15.89 -0.71
CA GLN A 72 -11.99 16.64 -1.66
C GLN A 72 -11.92 16.00 -3.05
N VAL A 73 -13.02 15.98 -3.78
CA VAL A 73 -13.13 15.40 -5.12
C VAL A 73 -13.51 16.48 -6.13
N HIS A 74 -12.91 16.44 -7.31
CA HIS A 74 -13.16 17.37 -8.40
C HIS A 74 -13.39 16.60 -9.68
N ALA A 75 -14.36 17.06 -10.49
CA ALA A 75 -14.59 16.56 -11.84
C ALA A 75 -14.32 17.68 -12.87
N PHE A 76 -13.51 17.38 -13.87
CA PHE A 76 -13.14 18.31 -14.94
C PHE A 76 -13.55 17.78 -16.31
N ASP A 77 -13.81 18.66 -17.28
CA ASP A 77 -13.72 18.27 -18.69
C ASP A 77 -12.24 18.01 -19.02
N ALA A 78 -11.92 16.79 -19.47
CA ALA A 78 -10.54 16.36 -19.67
C ALA A 78 -9.82 17.16 -20.79
N VAL A 79 -10.57 17.75 -21.72
CA VAL A 79 -10.01 18.50 -22.86
C VAL A 79 -9.83 19.97 -22.51
N THR A 80 -10.83 20.61 -21.90
CA THR A 80 -10.79 22.06 -21.62
C THR A 80 -10.19 22.40 -20.26
N GLY A 81 -10.16 21.46 -19.32
CA GLY A 81 -9.80 21.70 -17.93
C GLY A 81 -10.86 22.45 -17.12
N GLU A 82 -12.08 22.62 -17.67
CA GLU A 82 -13.19 23.27 -16.98
C GLU A 82 -13.69 22.41 -15.82
N LEU A 83 -13.80 23.01 -14.63
CA LEU A 83 -14.38 22.36 -13.45
C LEU A 83 -15.89 22.19 -13.65
N LYS A 84 -16.35 20.93 -13.69
CA LYS A 84 -17.77 20.59 -13.80
C LYS A 84 -18.46 20.67 -12.44
N TRP A 85 -17.87 20.04 -11.43
CA TRP A 85 -18.34 20.05 -10.06
C TRP A 85 -17.21 19.69 -9.09
N SER A 86 -17.36 20.06 -7.82
CA SER A 86 -16.44 19.69 -6.74
C SER A 86 -17.24 19.28 -5.50
N TYR A 87 -16.70 18.32 -4.75
CA TYR A 87 -17.24 17.84 -3.49
C TYR A 87 -16.23 18.05 -2.37
N ASN A 88 -16.69 18.62 -1.25
CA ASN A 88 -15.91 18.75 -0.03
C ASN A 88 -16.59 17.95 1.10
N PRO A 89 -15.98 16.88 1.62
CA PRO A 89 -16.56 16.09 2.71
C PRO A 89 -16.57 16.79 4.07
N GLU A 90 -15.95 17.96 4.17
CA GLU A 90 -15.82 18.76 5.40
C GLU A 90 -15.12 18.01 6.55
N VAL A 91 -14.10 17.21 6.21
CA VAL A 91 -13.26 16.50 7.21
C VAL A 91 -12.84 17.48 8.32
N PRO A 92 -13.16 17.19 9.60
CA PRO A 92 -12.74 18.01 10.72
C PRO A 92 -11.22 18.15 10.73
N LYS A 93 -10.69 19.38 10.73
CA LYS A 93 -9.24 19.60 10.63
C LYS A 93 -8.45 18.98 11.78
N ALA A 94 -9.07 18.85 12.96
CA ALA A 94 -8.50 18.14 14.11
C ALA A 94 -8.28 16.65 13.83
N TRP A 95 -9.06 16.03 12.94
CA TRP A 95 -8.88 14.63 12.53
C TRP A 95 -7.54 14.41 11.83
N GLY A 96 -6.95 15.46 11.24
CA GLY A 96 -5.62 15.38 10.66
C GLY A 96 -4.52 14.97 11.65
N ALA A 97 -4.77 15.03 12.96
CA ALA A 97 -3.85 14.49 13.98
C ALA A 97 -3.74 12.96 13.92
N ASN A 98 -4.79 12.26 13.44
CA ASN A 98 -4.80 10.80 13.28
C ASN A 98 -4.14 10.33 11.96
N ALA A 99 -3.58 11.24 11.16
CA ALA A 99 -2.96 10.92 9.88
C ALA A 99 -1.43 10.91 10.03
N CYS A 100 -0.81 9.72 9.93
CA CYS A 100 0.64 9.53 10.13
C CYS A 100 1.47 10.32 9.12
N CYS A 101 0.93 10.44 7.92
CA CYS A 101 1.72 10.57 6.71
C CYS A 101 1.07 11.59 5.77
N ASP A 102 0.72 12.76 6.32
CA ASP A 102 -0.02 13.83 5.63
C ASP A 102 -1.54 13.53 5.46
N VAL A 103 -2.33 14.55 5.08
CA VAL A 103 -3.80 14.51 4.90
C VAL A 103 -4.16 14.21 3.44
N VAL A 104 -3.48 13.22 2.88
CA VAL A 104 -3.49 12.82 1.47
C VAL A 104 -4.67 11.95 1.10
N ASN A 105 -4.88 11.77 -0.21
CA ASN A 105 -5.85 10.84 -0.76
C ASN A 105 -5.36 10.34 -2.13
N ARG A 106 -5.44 9.03 -2.39
CA ARG A 106 -4.84 8.37 -3.57
C ARG A 106 -5.77 8.23 -4.75
N GLY A 107 -7.04 8.58 -4.61
CA GLY A 107 -7.94 8.65 -5.75
C GLY A 107 -9.37 8.26 -5.42
N VAL A 108 -10.16 8.16 -6.47
CA VAL A 108 -11.55 7.71 -6.46
C VAL A 108 -11.69 6.44 -7.29
N ALA A 109 -12.82 5.76 -7.17
CA ALA A 109 -13.28 4.78 -8.15
C ALA A 109 -14.52 5.32 -8.87
N VAL A 110 -14.76 4.87 -10.10
CA VAL A 110 -15.95 5.24 -10.88
C VAL A 110 -16.64 3.95 -11.31
N ALA A 111 -17.93 3.84 -11.01
CA ALA A 111 -18.77 2.71 -11.39
C ALA A 111 -20.17 3.19 -11.76
N GLY A 112 -20.61 2.90 -12.99
CA GLY A 112 -21.89 3.39 -13.49
C GLY A 112 -22.04 4.92 -13.33
N ASP A 113 -23.07 5.32 -12.58
CA ASP A 113 -23.38 6.72 -12.26
C ASP A 113 -22.77 7.21 -10.93
N SER A 114 -21.87 6.43 -10.32
CA SER A 114 -21.25 6.70 -9.02
C SER A 114 -19.76 7.03 -9.14
N VAL A 115 -19.31 8.00 -8.33
CA VAL A 115 -17.91 8.28 -8.01
C VAL A 115 -17.72 8.00 -6.52
N LEU A 116 -16.83 7.07 -6.20
CA LEU A 116 -16.63 6.50 -4.86
C LEU A 116 -15.33 7.02 -4.26
N VAL A 117 -15.37 7.50 -3.02
CA VAL A 117 -14.20 8.05 -2.32
C VAL A 117 -14.18 7.67 -0.85
N GLY A 118 -13.00 7.26 -0.36
CA GLY A 118 -12.71 7.12 1.06
C GLY A 118 -12.24 8.46 1.65
N THR A 119 -12.84 8.90 2.75
CA THR A 119 -12.50 10.17 3.41
C THR A 119 -11.56 9.97 4.58
N LEU A 120 -10.71 10.97 4.86
CA LEU A 120 -9.71 10.89 5.93
C LEU A 120 -10.31 10.59 7.31
N ASP A 121 -11.55 11.05 7.57
CA ASP A 121 -12.34 10.78 8.78
C ASP A 121 -13.10 9.44 8.75
N GLY A 122 -12.79 8.57 7.78
CA GLY A 122 -13.19 7.17 7.78
C GLY A 122 -14.53 6.84 7.13
N TYR A 123 -15.10 7.77 6.36
CA TYR A 123 -16.31 7.48 5.59
C TYR A 123 -15.96 6.93 4.20
N LEU A 124 -16.80 6.03 3.71
CA LEU A 124 -16.93 5.75 2.28
C LEU A 124 -18.14 6.53 1.76
N VAL A 125 -17.96 7.24 0.65
CA VAL A 125 -18.99 8.12 0.07
C VAL A 125 -19.18 7.77 -1.40
N SER A 126 -20.44 7.61 -1.81
CA SER A 126 -20.84 7.59 -3.23
C SER A 126 -21.40 8.94 -3.63
N LEU A 127 -20.87 9.50 -4.72
CA LEU A 127 -21.28 10.76 -5.32
C LEU A 127 -21.89 10.49 -6.70
N ARG A 128 -22.93 11.22 -7.09
CA ARG A 128 -23.45 11.20 -8.46
C ARG A 128 -22.42 11.75 -9.42
N ARG A 129 -22.15 10.99 -10.47
CA ARG A 129 -21.17 11.32 -11.50
C ARG A 129 -21.51 12.63 -12.24
N GLN A 130 -22.79 12.97 -12.33
CA GLN A 130 -23.31 14.13 -13.07
C GLN A 130 -23.05 15.46 -12.35
N ASP A 131 -23.21 15.51 -11.02
CA ASP A 131 -23.23 16.78 -10.27
C ASP A 131 -22.48 16.75 -8.93
N GLY A 132 -21.91 15.61 -8.54
CA GLY A 132 -21.18 15.44 -7.28
C GLY A 132 -22.07 15.39 -6.03
N THR A 133 -23.39 15.29 -6.17
CA THR A 133 -24.30 15.14 -5.01
C THR A 133 -24.17 13.76 -4.38
N VAL A 134 -24.28 13.68 -3.05
CA VAL A 134 -24.11 12.42 -2.31
C VAL A 134 -25.30 11.48 -2.56
N ASN A 135 -25.03 10.26 -3.01
CA ASN A 135 -26.00 9.15 -3.03
C ASN A 135 -26.13 8.53 -1.63
N TRP A 136 -25.01 8.12 -1.05
CA TRP A 136 -24.92 7.57 0.29
C TRP A 136 -23.55 7.87 0.92
N ARG A 137 -23.48 7.77 2.25
CA ARG A 137 -22.27 7.95 3.07
C ARG A 137 -22.33 7.01 4.27
N VAL A 138 -21.31 6.16 4.43
CA VAL A 138 -21.23 5.19 5.53
C VAL A 138 -19.92 5.34 6.29
N LEU A 139 -19.98 5.25 7.62
CA LEU A 139 -18.79 5.28 8.47
C LEU A 139 -18.21 3.86 8.57
N THR A 140 -16.94 3.69 8.20
CA THR A 140 -16.31 2.37 8.09
C THR A 140 -15.49 1.99 9.34
N ILE A 141 -15.13 2.99 10.15
CA ILE A 141 -14.20 2.92 11.30
C ILE A 141 -14.91 3.12 12.64
N ASP A 142 -14.24 2.71 13.73
CA ASP A 142 -14.55 3.23 15.06
C ASP A 142 -13.98 4.67 15.19
N PRO A 143 -14.83 5.70 15.34
CA PRO A 143 -14.38 7.09 15.39
C PRO A 143 -13.66 7.45 16.71
N ASN A 144 -13.59 6.54 17.68
CA ASN A 144 -12.82 6.75 18.91
C ASN A 144 -11.38 6.23 18.79
N ARG A 145 -11.03 5.63 17.65
CA ARG A 145 -9.69 5.13 17.36
C ARG A 145 -9.04 5.95 16.23
N PRO A 146 -7.70 6.04 16.20
CA PRO A 146 -6.96 6.87 15.24
C PRO A 146 -6.88 6.24 13.84
N TYR A 147 -8.03 5.82 13.29
CA TYR A 147 -8.11 5.36 11.90
C TYR A 147 -8.17 6.54 10.93
N THR A 148 -7.65 6.31 9.73
CA THR A 148 -7.85 7.19 8.57
C THR A 148 -8.04 6.36 7.29
N ILE A 149 -8.59 6.96 6.24
CA ILE A 149 -8.58 6.37 4.89
C ILE A 149 -7.83 7.32 3.95
N THR A 150 -6.79 6.79 3.30
CA THR A 150 -5.96 7.51 2.33
C THR A 150 -5.90 6.81 0.97
N GLY A 151 -6.01 5.48 0.93
CA GLY A 151 -6.04 4.69 -0.29
C GLY A 151 -7.29 4.93 -1.15
N ALA A 152 -7.20 4.58 -2.43
CA ALA A 152 -8.32 4.62 -3.36
C ALA A 152 -9.19 3.36 -3.22
N PRO A 153 -10.53 3.47 -3.25
CA PRO A 153 -11.41 2.30 -3.32
C PRO A 153 -11.22 1.56 -4.65
N ARG A 154 -11.51 0.26 -4.67
CA ARG A 154 -11.59 -0.56 -5.90
C ARG A 154 -13.02 -1.05 -6.10
N VAL A 155 -13.45 -1.13 -7.36
CA VAL A 155 -14.75 -1.66 -7.75
C VAL A 155 -14.56 -3.09 -8.23
N ILE A 156 -15.37 -4.01 -7.71
CA ILE A 156 -15.30 -5.45 -8.01
C ILE A 156 -16.72 -5.97 -8.19
N GLY A 157 -17.13 -6.17 -9.44
CA GLY A 157 -18.53 -6.45 -9.76
C GLY A 157 -19.43 -5.33 -9.23
N ASP A 158 -20.41 -5.70 -8.39
CA ASP A 158 -21.36 -4.77 -7.75
C ASP A 158 -20.87 -4.25 -6.38
N LEU A 159 -19.62 -4.55 -6.00
CA LEU A 159 -19.03 -4.18 -4.72
C LEU A 159 -17.96 -3.09 -4.86
N VAL A 160 -17.87 -2.24 -3.84
CA VAL A 160 -16.76 -1.32 -3.62
C VAL A 160 -15.98 -1.74 -2.38
N VAL A 161 -14.68 -1.91 -2.54
CA VAL A 161 -13.77 -2.38 -1.50
C VAL A 161 -12.88 -1.24 -1.01
N ILE A 162 -12.78 -1.10 0.32
CA ILE A 162 -11.93 -0.10 0.95
C ILE A 162 -11.34 -0.63 2.27
N GLY A 163 -10.09 -0.29 2.54
CA GLY A 163 -9.42 -0.54 3.81
C GLY A 163 -9.20 0.74 4.62
N ASN A 164 -8.17 0.76 5.44
CA ASN A 164 -7.86 1.87 6.36
C ASN A 164 -6.37 1.91 6.69
N GLY A 165 -5.92 3.01 7.29
CA GLY A 165 -4.61 3.23 7.89
C GLY A 165 -4.71 3.56 9.39
N GLY A 166 -3.55 3.63 10.06
CA GLY A 166 -3.44 3.98 11.49
C GLY A 166 -2.54 3.07 12.33
N ALA A 167 -1.78 2.16 11.71
CA ALA A 167 -0.92 1.21 12.43
C ALA A 167 0.08 1.91 13.37
N GLU A 168 0.61 3.06 12.97
CA GLU A 168 1.55 3.87 13.77
C GLU A 168 0.97 4.29 15.11
N TYR A 169 -0.34 4.49 15.17
CA TYR A 169 -1.04 4.94 16.37
C TYR A 169 -1.62 3.81 17.20
N GLY A 170 -1.85 2.64 16.59
CA GLY A 170 -2.47 1.51 17.24
C GLY A 170 -3.93 1.32 16.84
N VAL A 171 -4.12 0.61 15.73
CA VAL A 171 -5.42 0.15 15.26
C VAL A 171 -5.37 -1.30 14.77
N ARG A 172 -6.54 -1.92 14.56
CA ARG A 172 -6.68 -3.29 14.04
C ARG A 172 -7.06 -3.23 12.57
N GLY A 173 -6.24 -3.77 11.70
CA GLY A 173 -6.44 -3.74 10.26
C GLY A 173 -7.63 -4.58 9.80
N TYR A 174 -8.30 -4.08 8.77
CA TYR A 174 -9.33 -4.80 8.02
C TYR A 174 -9.52 -4.18 6.64
N VAL A 175 -10.18 -4.93 5.77
CA VAL A 175 -10.75 -4.47 4.51
C VAL A 175 -12.24 -4.82 4.47
N THR A 176 -13.06 -3.96 3.89
CA THR A 176 -14.52 -4.14 3.84
C THR A 176 -15.03 -3.92 2.43
N ALA A 177 -15.96 -4.76 2.01
CA ALA A 177 -16.73 -4.57 0.79
C ALA A 177 -18.12 -4.04 1.10
N TYR A 178 -18.58 -3.09 0.30
CA TYR A 178 -19.91 -2.50 0.37
C TYR A 178 -20.60 -2.61 -0.98
N ASP A 179 -21.92 -2.77 -0.98
CA ASP A 179 -22.72 -2.66 -2.20
C ASP A 179 -22.62 -1.23 -2.77
N ILE A 180 -22.35 -1.12 -4.08
CA ILE A 180 -22.09 0.18 -4.74
C ILE A 180 -23.32 1.09 -4.72
N GLU A 181 -24.52 0.52 -4.82
CA GLU A 181 -25.77 1.28 -4.97
C GLU A 181 -26.30 1.77 -3.62
N THR A 182 -26.14 0.97 -2.57
CA THR A 182 -26.75 1.21 -1.25
C THR A 182 -25.76 1.62 -0.18
N GLY A 183 -24.49 1.23 -0.30
CA GLY A 183 -23.47 1.37 0.74
C GLY A 183 -23.63 0.36 1.88
N GLU A 184 -24.47 -0.66 1.74
CA GLU A 184 -24.61 -1.73 2.74
C GLU A 184 -23.34 -2.59 2.80
N GLU A 185 -22.87 -2.90 4.01
CA GLU A 185 -21.71 -3.77 4.22
C GLU A 185 -22.04 -5.20 3.75
N ALA A 186 -21.29 -5.70 2.76
CA ALA A 186 -21.43 -7.06 2.25
C ALA A 186 -20.61 -8.05 3.08
N TRP A 187 -19.33 -7.73 3.29
CA TRP A 187 -18.42 -8.54 4.10
C TRP A 187 -17.25 -7.70 4.62
N ARG A 188 -16.61 -8.19 5.69
CA ARG A 188 -15.40 -7.60 6.27
C ARG A 188 -14.38 -8.68 6.60
N PHE A 189 -13.12 -8.44 6.22
CA PHE A 189 -11.99 -9.30 6.54
C PHE A 189 -11.01 -8.56 7.46
N TYR A 190 -10.85 -9.04 8.69
CA TYR A 190 -9.82 -8.56 9.61
C TYR A 190 -8.49 -9.24 9.31
N THR A 191 -7.41 -8.47 9.28
CA THR A 191 -6.08 -8.96 8.90
C THR A 191 -5.28 -9.49 10.09
N VAL A 192 -5.69 -9.17 11.32
CA VAL A 192 -5.03 -9.64 12.56
C VAL A 192 -6.08 -10.11 13.57
N PRO A 193 -5.75 -11.08 14.46
CA PRO A 193 -6.69 -11.60 15.44
C PRO A 193 -7.12 -10.54 16.46
N GLY A 194 -8.34 -10.72 16.98
CA GLY A 194 -8.86 -9.96 18.11
C GLY A 194 -8.58 -10.67 19.43
N ASP A 195 -9.38 -10.36 20.45
CA ASP A 195 -9.29 -11.04 21.75
C ASP A 195 -9.56 -12.55 21.59
N PRO A 196 -8.63 -13.44 21.98
CA PRO A 196 -8.78 -14.88 21.80
C PRO A 196 -9.93 -15.50 22.60
N ASP A 197 -10.45 -14.78 23.59
CA ASP A 197 -11.59 -15.23 24.40
C ASP A 197 -12.95 -14.83 23.79
N GLN A 198 -12.94 -14.14 22.65
CA GLN A 198 -14.15 -13.75 21.89
C GLN A 198 -14.34 -14.63 20.65
N PRO A 199 -15.57 -14.71 20.10
CA PRO A 199 -15.79 -15.37 18.81
C PRO A 199 -14.91 -14.77 17.72
N VAL A 200 -14.24 -15.63 16.94
CA VAL A 200 -13.48 -15.19 15.76
C VAL A 200 -14.43 -14.69 14.67
N GLU A 201 -14.09 -13.60 14.02
CA GLU A 201 -14.95 -12.98 12.99
C GLU A 201 -15.01 -13.80 11.69
N HIS A 202 -13.93 -14.53 11.36
CA HIS A 202 -13.85 -15.44 10.21
C HIS A 202 -12.77 -16.51 10.43
N GLU A 203 -12.86 -17.60 9.66
CA GLU A 203 -12.01 -18.79 9.83
C GLU A 203 -10.50 -18.53 9.66
N ALA A 204 -10.12 -17.58 8.79
CA ALA A 204 -8.71 -17.24 8.58
C ALA A 204 -8.01 -16.79 9.87
N LEU A 205 -8.74 -16.16 10.81
CA LEU A 205 -8.16 -15.76 12.09
C LEU A 205 -7.80 -16.94 12.98
N ALA A 206 -8.39 -18.13 12.79
CA ALA A 206 -7.98 -19.33 13.51
C ALA A 206 -6.58 -19.82 13.08
N ILE A 207 -6.17 -19.52 11.85
CA ILE A 207 -4.79 -19.77 11.37
C ILE A 207 -3.84 -18.70 11.89
N ALA A 208 -4.31 -17.45 11.96
CA ALA A 208 -3.48 -16.33 12.42
C ALA A 208 -3.20 -16.37 13.92
N GLN A 209 -4.21 -16.64 14.74
CA GLN A 209 -4.16 -16.52 16.21
C GLN A 209 -2.99 -17.27 16.88
N PRO A 210 -2.65 -18.53 16.52
CA PRO A 210 -1.51 -19.23 17.12
C PRO A 210 -0.14 -18.58 16.84
N THR A 211 -0.06 -17.67 15.87
CA THR A 211 1.18 -16.97 15.51
C THR A 211 1.42 -15.69 16.31
N TRP A 212 0.51 -15.33 17.21
CA TRP A 212 0.61 -14.18 18.12
C TRP A 212 0.82 -14.66 19.55
N MET A 213 1.82 -14.09 20.22
CA MET A 213 2.27 -14.51 21.54
C MET A 213 2.05 -13.40 22.56
N GLY A 214 1.29 -13.69 23.61
CA GLY A 214 0.89 -12.69 24.61
C GLY A 214 -0.44 -12.03 24.28
N ARG A 215 -0.72 -10.90 24.93
CA ARG A 215 -1.98 -10.13 24.80
C ARG A 215 -1.75 -8.64 24.59
N GLU A 216 -0.50 -8.23 24.47
CA GLU A 216 -0.05 -6.84 24.34
C GLU A 216 -0.60 -6.22 23.04
N TYR A 217 -0.66 -6.98 21.95
CA TYR A 217 -1.24 -6.54 20.67
C TYR A 217 -2.71 -6.12 20.78
N LEU A 218 -3.47 -6.58 21.79
CA LEU A 218 -4.86 -6.16 21.96
C LEU A 218 -4.98 -4.70 22.40
N VAL A 219 -3.98 -4.18 23.11
CA VAL A 219 -3.95 -2.80 23.60
C VAL A 219 -3.78 -1.83 22.43
N SER A 220 -2.82 -2.12 21.55
CA SER A 220 -2.53 -1.34 20.35
C SER A 220 -3.41 -1.73 19.16
N GLY A 221 -4.10 -2.86 19.18
CA GLY A 221 -4.87 -3.36 18.02
C GLY A 221 -4.07 -4.19 17.00
N GLY A 222 -2.76 -4.35 17.17
CA GLY A 222 -1.93 -5.29 16.41
C GLY A 222 -1.47 -4.83 15.01
N GLY A 223 -2.14 -3.85 14.39
CA GLY A 223 -1.76 -3.31 13.08
C GLY A 223 -2.40 -4.05 11.91
N GLY A 224 -1.66 -4.22 10.80
CA GLY A 224 -2.14 -4.94 9.62
C GLY A 224 -3.09 -4.13 8.74
N THR A 225 -2.97 -2.80 8.74
CA THR A 225 -3.86 -1.90 8.01
C THR A 225 -3.73 -2.07 6.49
N VAL A 226 -4.86 -2.08 5.77
CA VAL A 226 -4.95 -2.26 4.31
C VAL A 226 -5.13 -0.89 3.66
N TRP A 227 -4.04 -0.10 3.58
CA TRP A 227 -4.16 1.34 3.34
C TRP A 227 -3.96 1.80 1.89
N ASP A 228 -3.62 0.89 0.96
CA ASP A 228 -3.27 1.27 -0.42
C ASP A 228 -3.66 0.24 -1.49
N SER A 229 -2.78 -0.73 -1.76
CA SER A 229 -2.89 -1.53 -2.98
C SER A 229 -3.80 -2.75 -2.85
N MET A 230 -4.59 -2.95 -3.90
CA MET A 230 -5.45 -4.11 -4.14
C MET A 230 -5.43 -4.41 -5.64
N ALA A 231 -5.57 -5.67 -6.05
CA ALA A 231 -5.71 -6.08 -7.45
C ALA A 231 -6.81 -7.13 -7.57
N TYR A 232 -7.41 -7.29 -8.75
CA TYR A 232 -8.53 -8.19 -8.95
C TYR A 232 -8.39 -8.99 -10.25
N ASP A 233 -8.49 -10.32 -10.11
CA ASP A 233 -8.59 -11.26 -11.23
C ASP A 233 -10.03 -11.74 -11.38
N ALA A 234 -10.73 -11.22 -12.39
CA ALA A 234 -12.11 -11.58 -12.69
C ALA A 234 -12.28 -13.02 -13.17
N ASP A 235 -11.27 -13.61 -13.83
CA ASP A 235 -11.34 -14.98 -14.33
C ASP A 235 -11.25 -15.98 -13.16
N LEU A 236 -10.51 -15.62 -12.10
CA LEU A 236 -10.38 -16.43 -10.88
C LEU A 236 -11.40 -16.08 -9.79
N GLY A 237 -12.06 -14.92 -9.87
CA GLY A 237 -12.92 -14.41 -8.79
C GLY A 237 -12.14 -13.90 -7.56
N LEU A 238 -10.83 -13.70 -7.69
CA LEU A 238 -9.95 -13.40 -6.56
C LEU A 238 -9.59 -11.92 -6.45
N LEU A 239 -9.82 -11.37 -5.27
CA LEU A 239 -9.29 -10.08 -4.81
C LEU A 239 -7.99 -10.32 -4.04
N TYR A 240 -6.93 -9.63 -4.44
CA TYR A 240 -5.66 -9.60 -3.72
C TYR A 240 -5.55 -8.30 -2.93
N ILE A 241 -5.26 -8.40 -1.63
CA ILE A 241 -5.01 -7.26 -0.76
C ILE A 241 -3.59 -7.28 -0.21
N GLY A 242 -2.99 -6.09 -0.08
CA GLY A 242 -1.74 -5.90 0.62
C GLY A 242 -1.96 -5.53 2.09
N VAL A 243 -1.30 -6.21 3.02
CA VAL A 243 -1.45 -6.01 4.46
C VAL A 243 -0.26 -5.24 5.05
N GLY A 244 -0.57 -4.27 5.91
CA GLY A 244 0.41 -3.39 6.54
C GLY A 244 1.29 -4.02 7.63
N ASN A 245 2.06 -3.14 8.26
CA ASN A 245 2.97 -3.37 9.37
C ASN A 245 2.23 -3.64 10.70
N GLY A 246 2.98 -4.12 11.69
CA GLY A 246 2.46 -4.35 13.05
C GLY A 246 2.30 -3.07 13.88
N ALA A 247 1.41 -3.11 14.88
CA ALA A 247 1.24 -2.05 15.88
C ALA A 247 1.40 -2.60 17.31
N PRO A 248 2.37 -2.13 18.11
CA PRO A 248 3.53 -1.32 17.72
C PRO A 248 4.38 -1.97 16.64
N TRP A 249 5.28 -1.22 15.99
CA TRP A 249 6.24 -1.79 15.04
C TRP A 249 7.11 -2.85 15.71
N ASN A 250 7.68 -2.55 16.88
CA ASN A 250 8.54 -3.46 17.62
C ASN A 250 7.81 -4.75 18.04
N ARG A 251 8.23 -5.90 17.48
CA ARG A 251 7.60 -7.19 17.78
C ARG A 251 7.75 -7.57 19.25
N GLU A 252 8.86 -7.26 19.91
CA GLU A 252 9.09 -7.62 21.31
C GLU A 252 8.12 -6.92 22.27
N VAL A 253 7.51 -5.81 21.82
CA VAL A 253 6.42 -5.14 22.54
C VAL A 253 5.07 -5.73 22.14
N ARG A 254 4.83 -5.86 20.83
CA ARG A 254 3.53 -6.27 20.28
C ARG A 254 3.19 -7.73 20.60
N SER A 255 4.19 -8.60 20.53
CA SER A 255 4.10 -10.05 20.68
C SER A 255 5.40 -10.57 21.32
N PRO A 256 5.57 -10.40 22.65
CA PRO A 256 6.86 -10.65 23.34
C PRO A 256 7.39 -12.09 23.23
N GLY A 257 6.52 -13.07 22.96
CA GLY A 257 6.94 -14.46 22.71
C GLY A 257 7.38 -14.72 21.25
N GLY A 258 7.47 -13.67 20.42
CA GLY A 258 7.79 -13.77 19.01
C GLY A 258 6.58 -14.11 18.15
N GLY A 259 6.76 -15.04 17.22
CA GLY A 259 5.74 -15.45 16.27
C GLY A 259 5.72 -14.66 14.96
N ASP A 260 5.03 -15.24 13.98
CA ASP A 260 4.90 -14.70 12.62
C ASP A 260 3.93 -13.52 12.56
N ASN A 261 3.01 -13.43 13.53
CA ASN A 261 1.99 -12.38 13.62
C ASN A 261 1.17 -12.24 12.32
N LEU A 262 0.60 -13.34 11.84
CA LEU A 262 -0.23 -13.33 10.64
C LEU A 262 -1.47 -12.43 10.83
N PHE A 263 -1.93 -11.71 9.81
CA PHE A 263 -1.43 -11.64 8.43
C PHE A 263 -0.60 -10.38 8.16
N LEU A 264 0.14 -9.85 9.15
CA LEU A 264 0.99 -8.67 8.94
C LEU A 264 1.92 -8.86 7.73
N SER A 265 2.18 -7.78 6.99
CA SER A 265 3.10 -7.75 5.85
C SER A 265 2.89 -8.90 4.85
N SER A 266 1.62 -9.15 4.50
CA SER A 266 1.22 -10.25 3.63
C SER A 266 0.51 -9.76 2.38
N ILE A 267 0.63 -10.53 1.31
CA ILE A 267 -0.35 -10.56 0.22
C ILE A 267 -1.40 -11.59 0.63
N VAL A 268 -2.68 -11.22 0.61
CA VAL A 268 -3.79 -12.13 0.96
C VAL A 268 -4.76 -12.16 -0.22
N ALA A 269 -5.11 -13.37 -0.68
CA ALA A 269 -6.14 -13.60 -1.67
C ALA A 269 -7.46 -13.97 -0.98
N LEU A 270 -8.51 -13.26 -1.38
CA LEU A 270 -9.88 -13.43 -0.92
C LEU A 270 -10.78 -13.71 -2.12
N GLU A 271 -11.85 -14.46 -1.93
CA GLU A 271 -12.96 -14.39 -2.88
C GLU A 271 -13.56 -13.00 -2.88
N ALA A 272 -13.70 -12.42 -4.06
CA ALA A 272 -14.18 -11.07 -4.23
C ALA A 272 -15.61 -10.88 -3.68
N GLU A 273 -16.51 -11.83 -3.92
CA GLU A 273 -17.93 -11.69 -3.58
C GLU A 273 -18.22 -11.91 -2.09
N THR A 274 -17.44 -12.76 -1.42
CA THR A 274 -17.74 -13.22 -0.05
C THR A 274 -16.71 -12.79 0.99
N GLY A 275 -15.52 -12.37 0.57
CA GLY A 275 -14.40 -12.09 1.47
C GLY A 275 -13.79 -13.34 2.10
N GLU A 276 -14.17 -14.54 1.65
CA GLU A 276 -13.59 -15.78 2.16
C GLU A 276 -12.11 -15.88 1.79
N TYR A 277 -11.31 -16.31 2.75
CA TYR A 277 -9.88 -16.50 2.57
C TYR A 277 -9.59 -17.64 1.58
N ARG A 278 -8.54 -17.46 0.77
CA ARG A 278 -8.05 -18.49 -0.17
C ARG A 278 -6.61 -18.87 0.09
N TRP A 279 -5.71 -17.90 -0.02
CA TRP A 279 -4.29 -18.10 0.27
C TRP A 279 -3.66 -16.81 0.78
N HIS A 280 -2.48 -16.91 1.38
CA HIS A 280 -1.64 -15.75 1.67
C HIS A 280 -0.18 -16.08 1.42
N TYR A 281 0.62 -15.05 1.20
CA TYR A 281 2.06 -15.10 1.26
C TYR A 281 2.56 -13.97 2.17
N GLN A 282 3.22 -14.34 3.26
CA GLN A 282 3.74 -13.36 4.23
C GLN A 282 5.16 -12.93 3.84
N THR A 283 5.28 -11.74 3.26
CA THR A 283 6.56 -11.19 2.77
C THR A 283 7.54 -10.88 3.91
N THR A 284 7.04 -10.54 5.11
CA THR A 284 7.87 -10.18 6.26
C THR A 284 7.31 -10.80 7.56
N PRO A 285 7.58 -12.09 7.84
CA PRO A 285 7.12 -12.74 9.06
C PRO A 285 7.64 -12.07 10.33
N GLY A 286 6.73 -11.76 11.26
CA GLY A 286 7.08 -11.08 12.49
C GLY A 286 7.71 -9.70 12.26
N ASP A 287 7.19 -8.95 11.26
CA ASP A 287 7.59 -7.59 10.92
C ASP A 287 7.90 -6.77 12.18
N THR A 288 9.07 -6.14 12.18
CA THR A 288 9.48 -5.23 13.23
C THR A 288 10.08 -3.93 12.70
N TRP A 289 9.91 -3.63 11.41
CA TRP A 289 10.65 -2.54 10.76
C TRP A 289 9.78 -1.47 10.12
N ASP A 290 8.44 -1.60 10.24
CA ASP A 290 7.47 -0.91 9.41
C ASP A 290 7.57 -1.33 7.93
N TYR A 291 7.77 -2.63 7.69
CA TYR A 291 7.75 -3.19 6.34
C TYR A 291 6.35 -3.68 6.00
N THR A 292 5.55 -2.80 5.42
CA THR A 292 4.24 -3.13 4.86
C THR A 292 4.37 -3.98 3.59
N ALA A 293 3.33 -4.76 3.28
CA ALA A 293 3.10 -5.38 1.97
C ALA A 293 1.93 -4.70 1.23
N THR A 294 1.72 -3.41 1.46
CA THR A 294 0.61 -2.60 0.91
C THR A 294 0.95 -1.91 -0.41
N GLN A 295 2.19 -2.10 -0.89
CA GLN A 295 2.69 -1.54 -2.15
C GLN A 295 1.98 -2.16 -3.36
N HIS A 296 2.07 -1.45 -4.48
CA HIS A 296 1.43 -1.82 -5.75
C HIS A 296 1.67 -3.29 -6.13
N MET A 297 0.59 -3.98 -6.48
CA MET A 297 0.60 -5.38 -6.94
C MET A 297 0.16 -5.40 -8.40
N ILE A 298 0.92 -6.08 -9.25
CA ILE A 298 0.61 -6.19 -10.69
C ILE A 298 0.31 -7.65 -11.02
N LEU A 299 -0.80 -7.89 -11.72
CA LEU A 299 -1.11 -9.21 -12.29
C LEU A 299 -0.62 -9.27 -13.74
N ALA A 300 0.04 -10.36 -14.11
CA ALA A 300 0.55 -10.56 -15.47
C ALA A 300 0.62 -12.05 -15.82
N GLU A 301 0.80 -12.34 -17.11
CA GLU A 301 1.26 -13.65 -17.58
C GLU A 301 2.76 -13.53 -17.90
N LEU A 302 3.59 -14.41 -17.35
CA LEU A 302 5.03 -14.47 -17.62
C LEU A 302 5.44 -15.87 -18.08
N GLU A 303 6.33 -15.96 -19.06
CA GLU A 303 6.99 -17.22 -19.40
C GLU A 303 8.16 -17.45 -18.43
N ILE A 304 8.03 -18.45 -17.55
CA ILE A 304 9.03 -18.84 -16.55
C ILE A 304 9.38 -20.31 -16.79
N ASP A 305 10.66 -20.60 -17.02
CA ASP A 305 11.15 -21.94 -17.37
C ASP A 305 10.44 -22.58 -18.59
N GLY A 306 10.06 -21.74 -19.57
CA GLY A 306 9.36 -22.16 -20.78
C GLY A 306 7.88 -22.50 -20.58
N VAL A 307 7.31 -22.14 -19.42
CA VAL A 307 5.88 -22.32 -19.10
C VAL A 307 5.27 -20.94 -18.85
N GLU A 308 4.14 -20.64 -19.49
CA GLU A 308 3.35 -19.46 -19.20
C GLU A 308 2.68 -19.60 -17.82
N ARG A 309 2.91 -18.62 -16.94
CA ARG A 309 2.44 -18.64 -15.55
C ARG A 309 1.60 -17.41 -15.23
N PRO A 310 0.45 -17.59 -14.57
CA PRO A 310 -0.33 -16.49 -14.06
C PRO A 310 0.30 -15.95 -12.78
N VAL A 311 0.93 -14.78 -12.85
CA VAL A 311 1.68 -14.22 -11.73
C VAL A 311 1.02 -13.01 -11.08
N ILE A 312 1.34 -12.81 -9.80
CA ILE A 312 1.23 -11.55 -9.07
C ILE A 312 2.63 -11.09 -8.68
N MET A 313 2.94 -9.83 -8.96
CA MET A 313 4.25 -9.23 -8.72
C MET A 313 4.13 -8.10 -7.70
N GLN A 314 5.05 -8.03 -6.74
CA GLN A 314 5.09 -6.96 -5.76
C GLN A 314 6.53 -6.58 -5.38
N ALA A 315 6.80 -5.28 -5.30
CA ALA A 315 8.01 -4.72 -4.70
C ALA A 315 7.66 -4.04 -3.36
N PRO A 316 7.47 -4.77 -2.24
CA PRO A 316 7.11 -4.17 -0.96
C PRO A 316 8.29 -3.44 -0.29
N LYS A 317 8.01 -2.76 0.83
CA LYS A 317 8.99 -1.95 1.58
C LYS A 317 10.26 -2.71 1.95
N ASN A 318 10.19 -4.02 2.15
CA ASN A 318 11.31 -4.83 2.65
C ASN A 318 12.49 -4.99 1.65
N GLY A 319 12.32 -4.54 0.40
CA GLY A 319 13.40 -4.48 -0.58
C GLY A 319 13.59 -5.73 -1.46
N PHE A 320 12.78 -6.77 -1.29
CA PHE A 320 12.70 -7.91 -2.22
C PHE A 320 11.59 -7.70 -3.26
N PHE A 321 11.79 -8.19 -4.48
CA PHE A 321 10.79 -8.20 -5.54
C PHE A 321 10.22 -9.61 -5.64
N TYR A 322 8.94 -9.77 -5.31
CA TYR A 322 8.29 -11.09 -5.27
C TYR A 322 7.54 -11.35 -6.56
N VAL A 323 7.65 -12.58 -7.06
CA VAL A 323 6.78 -13.14 -8.10
C VAL A 323 6.16 -14.41 -7.54
N LEU A 324 4.84 -14.41 -7.44
CA LEU A 324 4.05 -15.55 -6.95
C LEU A 324 3.12 -16.04 -8.04
N ASP A 325 2.79 -17.34 -8.05
CA ASP A 325 1.65 -17.84 -8.79
C ASP A 325 0.38 -17.30 -8.13
N ARG A 326 -0.41 -16.50 -8.86
CA ARG A 326 -1.56 -15.81 -8.26
C ARG A 326 -2.73 -16.75 -7.97
N THR A 327 -2.72 -17.97 -8.49
CA THR A 327 -3.82 -18.93 -8.28
C THR A 327 -3.79 -19.55 -6.89
N ASP A 328 -2.59 -19.77 -6.33
CA ASP A 328 -2.42 -20.47 -5.05
C ASP A 328 -1.40 -19.83 -4.08
N GLY A 329 -0.72 -18.75 -4.49
CA GLY A 329 0.26 -18.05 -3.68
C GLY A 329 1.65 -18.68 -3.66
N THR A 330 1.91 -19.68 -4.51
CA THR A 330 3.22 -20.33 -4.59
C THR A 330 4.31 -19.33 -4.95
N LEU A 331 5.38 -19.27 -4.15
CA LEU A 331 6.56 -18.47 -4.46
C LEU A 331 7.28 -19.02 -5.70
N LEU A 332 7.44 -18.17 -6.72
CA LEU A 332 8.22 -18.50 -7.91
C LEU A 332 9.64 -17.93 -7.79
N SER A 333 9.77 -16.69 -7.33
CA SER A 333 11.07 -16.05 -7.11
C SER A 333 10.96 -14.83 -6.19
N ALA A 334 12.05 -14.51 -5.49
CA ALA A 334 12.17 -13.29 -4.69
C ALA A 334 13.63 -12.84 -4.55
N GLU A 335 14.01 -11.76 -5.24
CA GLU A 335 15.36 -11.19 -5.17
C GLU A 335 15.37 -9.70 -4.75
N PRO A 336 16.44 -9.20 -4.11
CA PRO A 336 16.53 -7.80 -3.73
C PRO A 336 16.54 -6.85 -4.94
N TYR A 337 15.57 -5.93 -5.02
CA TYR A 337 15.56 -4.85 -6.04
C TYR A 337 16.29 -3.58 -5.60
N VAL A 338 16.65 -3.51 -4.30
CA VAL A 338 17.53 -2.51 -3.70
C VAL A 338 18.50 -3.19 -2.75
N ALA A 339 19.54 -2.46 -2.33
CA ALA A 339 20.45 -2.94 -1.31
C ALA A 339 19.71 -3.07 0.05
N ILE A 340 19.79 -4.26 0.65
CA ILE A 340 19.18 -4.61 1.93
C ILE A 340 20.25 -5.21 2.87
N ASN A 341 19.98 -5.21 4.17
CA ASN A 341 20.83 -5.92 5.14
C ASN A 341 20.06 -6.62 6.28
N TRP A 342 18.73 -6.49 6.34
CA TRP A 342 17.92 -7.19 7.35
C TRP A 342 17.78 -8.69 7.06
N ALA A 343 17.91 -9.11 5.80
CA ALA A 343 17.90 -10.50 5.39
C ALA A 343 18.94 -10.74 4.29
N THR A 344 19.41 -11.97 4.18
CA THR A 344 20.40 -12.37 3.17
C THR A 344 19.76 -12.75 1.83
N HIS A 345 18.63 -13.46 1.89
CA HIS A 345 17.83 -13.93 0.76
C HIS A 345 16.45 -14.37 1.27
N VAL A 346 15.54 -14.70 0.36
CA VAL A 346 14.35 -15.51 0.66
C VAL A 346 14.68 -16.96 0.36
N ASP A 347 14.54 -17.84 1.34
CA ASP A 347 14.75 -19.27 1.17
C ASP A 347 13.63 -19.84 0.29
N PRO A 348 13.95 -20.42 -0.89
CA PRO A 348 12.95 -20.92 -1.83
C PRO A 348 12.22 -22.17 -1.34
N GLU A 349 12.78 -22.93 -0.39
CA GLU A 349 12.12 -24.13 0.16
C GLU A 349 11.05 -23.75 1.19
N THR A 350 11.35 -22.76 2.03
CA THR A 350 10.43 -22.33 3.09
C THR A 350 9.56 -21.14 2.69
N GLY A 351 9.95 -20.39 1.66
CA GLY A 351 9.34 -19.12 1.27
C GLY A 351 9.60 -17.98 2.25
N ARG A 352 10.62 -18.12 3.12
CA ARG A 352 10.85 -17.19 4.24
C ARG A 352 12.14 -16.39 4.06
N PRO A 353 12.15 -15.09 4.39
CA PRO A 353 13.38 -14.33 4.50
C PRO A 353 14.33 -14.94 5.54
N VAL A 354 15.59 -15.13 5.16
CA VAL A 354 16.67 -15.55 6.08
C VAL A 354 17.30 -14.32 6.69
N GLU A 355 16.79 -13.94 7.86
CA GLU A 355 17.23 -12.77 8.63
C GLU A 355 18.73 -12.81 8.95
N THR A 356 19.38 -11.64 8.89
CA THR A 356 20.76 -11.48 9.37
C THR A 356 20.80 -11.40 10.90
N PRO A 357 21.97 -11.62 11.53
CA PRO A 357 22.12 -11.40 12.97
C PRO A 357 21.74 -9.99 13.43
N ASP A 358 21.87 -9.00 12.54
CA ASP A 358 21.62 -7.58 12.82
C ASP A 358 20.16 -7.16 12.51
N ALA A 359 19.32 -8.09 12.04
CA ALA A 359 17.94 -7.80 11.64
C ALA A 359 17.07 -7.36 12.82
N ARG A 360 17.26 -7.97 13.99
CA ARG A 360 16.44 -7.72 15.17
C ARG A 360 17.23 -6.96 16.22
N TYR A 361 16.83 -5.71 16.44
CA TYR A 361 17.46 -4.72 17.31
C TYR A 361 17.11 -4.91 18.80
N THR A 362 17.09 -6.14 19.29
CA THR A 362 16.59 -6.47 20.64
C THR A 362 17.53 -6.05 21.76
N GLU A 363 18.85 -6.15 21.55
CA GLU A 363 19.86 -5.88 22.58
C GLU A 363 20.58 -4.53 22.39
N GLN A 364 20.70 -4.08 21.14
CA GLN A 364 21.45 -2.88 20.79
C GLN A 364 20.83 -2.15 19.60
N LEU A 365 21.36 -0.97 19.33
CA LEU A 365 20.99 -0.19 18.15
C LEU A 365 21.55 -0.85 16.89
N GLU A 366 20.70 -1.04 15.88
CA GLU A 366 21.07 -1.59 14.58
C GLU A 366 20.78 -0.60 13.45
N LEU A 367 21.64 -0.61 12.43
CA LEU A 367 21.46 0.18 11.21
C LEU A 367 20.90 -0.72 10.12
N ILE A 368 19.63 -0.53 9.77
CA ILE A 368 18.87 -1.44 8.92
C ILE A 368 18.39 -0.76 7.64
N ARG A 369 18.55 -1.47 6.52
CA ARG A 369 18.06 -1.15 5.18
C ARG A 369 17.05 -2.20 4.72
N PRO A 370 15.90 -1.78 4.15
CA PRO A 370 15.46 -0.38 4.01
C PRO A 370 15.06 0.29 5.34
N ALA A 371 14.93 1.62 5.36
CA ALA A 371 14.29 2.38 6.44
C ALA A 371 12.77 2.14 6.46
N PRO A 372 12.00 2.72 7.41
CA PRO A 372 10.53 2.68 7.39
C PRO A 372 9.89 3.24 6.11
N PHE A 373 10.60 4.10 5.39
CA PHE A 373 10.20 4.56 4.04
C PHE A 373 10.16 3.43 3.01
N GLY A 374 10.89 2.33 3.24
CA GLY A 374 10.97 1.16 2.39
C GLY A 374 11.93 1.30 1.22
N GLY A 375 12.21 0.18 0.56
CA GLY A 375 12.83 0.16 -0.77
C GLY A 375 11.90 0.72 -1.85
N HIS A 376 10.60 0.68 -1.61
CA HIS A 376 9.51 1.18 -2.44
C HIS A 376 8.30 1.39 -1.51
N ASN A 377 7.51 2.43 -1.77
CA ASN A 377 6.37 2.83 -0.94
C ASN A 377 5.12 2.93 -1.84
N TRP A 378 4.16 3.79 -1.52
CA TRP A 378 2.89 3.90 -2.25
C TRP A 378 3.00 4.39 -3.70
N HIS A 379 4.12 5.03 -4.08
CA HIS A 379 4.31 5.52 -5.45
C HIS A 379 4.16 4.36 -6.43
N PRO A 380 3.19 4.37 -7.36
CA PRO A 380 2.89 3.17 -8.13
C PRO A 380 4.03 2.79 -9.09
N MET A 381 4.30 1.48 -9.19
CA MET A 381 5.11 0.90 -10.27
C MET A 381 4.26 0.60 -11.52
N ALA A 382 4.87 0.39 -12.69
CA ALA A 382 4.16 0.04 -13.92
C ALA A 382 4.83 -1.16 -14.62
N TYR A 383 4.05 -1.98 -15.33
CA TYR A 383 4.57 -3.12 -16.10
C TYR A 383 4.38 -2.91 -17.60
N HIS A 384 5.43 -3.06 -18.39
CA HIS A 384 5.36 -2.95 -19.85
C HIS A 384 5.46 -4.34 -20.49
N PRO A 385 4.35 -4.89 -21.01
CA PRO A 385 4.29 -6.29 -21.44
C PRO A 385 5.21 -6.59 -22.63
N GLU A 386 5.45 -5.64 -23.53
CA GLU A 386 6.33 -5.87 -24.69
C GLU A 386 7.81 -5.87 -24.31
N ASP A 387 8.18 -5.14 -23.25
CA ASP A 387 9.57 -5.10 -22.76
C ASP A 387 9.83 -6.23 -21.75
N GLY A 388 8.75 -6.75 -21.14
CA GLY A 388 8.83 -7.68 -20.01
C GLY A 388 9.41 -7.03 -18.75
N LEU A 389 9.25 -5.71 -18.56
CA LEU A 389 9.90 -4.97 -17.46
C LEU A 389 8.88 -4.30 -16.53
N VAL A 390 9.21 -4.28 -15.24
CA VAL A 390 8.52 -3.50 -14.21
C VAL A 390 9.35 -2.27 -13.85
N TYR A 391 8.75 -1.09 -13.94
CA TYR A 391 9.37 0.19 -13.62
C TYR A 391 9.04 0.61 -12.20
N ILE A 392 10.03 0.58 -11.31
CA ILE A 392 9.87 0.76 -9.86
C ILE A 392 10.45 2.12 -9.43
N PRO A 393 9.64 2.99 -8.79
CA PRO A 393 10.12 4.16 -8.04
C PRO A 393 10.83 3.73 -6.73
N ALA A 394 12.02 3.16 -6.86
CA ALA A 394 12.76 2.62 -5.73
C ALA A 394 13.45 3.72 -4.91
N MET A 395 13.78 3.39 -3.67
CA MET A 395 14.45 4.25 -2.71
C MET A 395 15.58 3.48 -2.03
N ARG A 396 16.75 4.10 -1.96
CA ARG A 396 17.86 3.68 -1.11
C ARG A 396 17.80 4.54 0.13
N ASN A 397 17.67 3.90 1.28
CA ASN A 397 17.60 4.57 2.58
C ASN A 397 18.04 3.60 3.69
N LEU A 398 18.28 4.16 4.88
CA LEU A 398 18.76 3.48 6.07
C LEU A 398 18.09 4.11 7.29
N SER A 399 17.77 3.32 8.31
CA SER A 399 17.38 3.85 9.62
C SER A 399 18.13 3.16 10.75
N ALA A 400 18.31 3.88 11.85
CA ALA A 400 18.69 3.29 13.12
C ALA A 400 17.43 2.75 13.82
N TYR A 401 17.52 1.54 14.36
CA TYR A 401 16.47 0.92 15.15
C TYR A 401 17.03 0.52 16.51
N ALA A 402 16.30 0.82 17.59
CA ALA A 402 16.63 0.41 18.94
C ALA A 402 15.37 -0.03 19.67
N SER A 403 15.44 -1.08 20.49
CA SER A 403 14.25 -1.62 21.16
C SER A 403 13.81 -0.72 22.31
N GLY A 404 12.53 -0.34 22.31
CA GLY A 404 11.87 0.36 23.41
C GLY A 404 11.17 -0.57 24.40
N ALA A 405 11.35 -1.90 24.30
CA ALA A 405 10.52 -2.88 24.99
C ALA A 405 10.47 -2.71 26.53
N ASP A 406 11.60 -2.41 27.16
CA ASP A 406 11.70 -2.31 28.62
C ASP A 406 10.90 -1.14 29.22
N ASN A 407 10.60 -0.11 28.43
CA ASN A 407 9.95 1.12 28.90
C ASN A 407 8.75 1.52 28.04
N PHE A 408 8.24 0.61 27.21
CA PHE A 408 7.13 0.93 26.33
C PHE A 408 5.85 1.13 27.12
N ASN A 409 5.16 2.24 26.84
CA ASN A 409 3.83 2.50 27.34
C ASN A 409 2.95 3.01 26.19
N TYR A 410 1.85 2.32 25.93
CA TYR A 410 0.92 2.71 24.88
C TYR A 410 0.22 4.02 25.22
N LEU A 411 0.25 4.97 24.29
CA LEU A 411 -0.43 6.26 24.40
C LEU A 411 -1.63 6.29 23.45
N PRO A 412 -2.88 6.27 23.96
CA PRO A 412 -4.07 6.25 23.10
C PRO A 412 -4.25 7.58 22.35
N GLY A 413 -4.91 7.51 21.19
CA GLY A 413 -5.17 8.68 20.35
C GLY A 413 -4.04 8.92 19.32
N PRO A 414 -3.82 10.16 18.87
CA PRO A 414 -2.89 10.48 17.80
C PRO A 414 -1.42 10.53 18.26
N HIS A 415 -0.97 9.53 19.00
CA HIS A 415 0.43 9.37 19.41
C HIS A 415 1.07 8.21 18.66
N TRP A 416 2.26 8.43 18.10
CA TRP A 416 3.03 7.34 17.53
C TRP A 416 3.44 6.36 18.62
N ASN A 417 3.17 5.08 18.39
CA ASN A 417 3.40 3.96 19.29
C ASN A 417 4.26 2.91 18.58
N THR A 418 5.43 3.30 18.08
CA THR A 418 6.31 2.42 17.28
C THR A 418 6.95 1.31 18.12
N GLY A 419 7.10 1.52 19.43
CA GLY A 419 7.82 0.59 20.30
C GLY A 419 9.34 0.66 20.14
N GLN A 420 9.85 1.65 19.42
CA GLN A 420 11.28 1.93 19.31
C GLN A 420 11.76 2.85 20.45
N ASN A 421 13.07 2.83 20.68
CA ASN A 421 13.75 3.73 21.58
C ASN A 421 14.42 4.87 20.79
N ASP A 422 13.62 5.86 20.41
CA ASP A 422 14.07 7.00 19.60
C ASP A 422 15.16 7.83 20.32
N ALA A 423 15.15 7.84 21.65
CA ALA A 423 16.20 8.50 22.45
C ALA A 423 17.56 7.81 22.27
N ALA A 424 17.60 6.48 22.28
CA ALA A 424 18.84 5.75 22.02
C ALA A 424 19.37 5.98 20.60
N ALA A 425 18.48 6.13 19.61
CA ALA A 425 18.87 6.50 18.24
C ALA A 425 19.45 7.92 18.17
N ALA A 426 18.82 8.88 18.83
CA ALA A 426 19.27 10.27 18.89
C ALA A 426 20.60 10.45 19.65
N ASP A 427 20.79 9.70 20.74
CA ASP A 427 22.01 9.75 21.57
C ASP A 427 23.18 8.95 20.98
N SER A 428 22.98 8.28 19.84
CA SER A 428 24.02 7.52 19.16
C SER A 428 25.16 8.40 18.63
N PRO A 429 26.35 7.85 18.34
CA PRO A 429 27.42 8.58 17.68
C PRO A 429 26.99 9.24 16.37
N LEU A 430 26.04 8.64 15.63
CA LEU A 430 25.46 9.21 14.42
C LEU A 430 24.54 10.40 14.72
N GLY A 431 23.66 10.26 15.71
CA GLY A 431 22.70 11.31 16.10
C GLY A 431 23.35 12.55 16.72
N SER A 432 24.57 12.42 17.27
CA SER A 432 25.35 13.51 17.87
C SER A 432 26.27 14.27 16.89
N MET A 433 26.37 13.83 15.63
CA MET A 433 27.16 14.54 14.60
C MET A 433 26.46 15.81 14.11
N ASP A 434 27.25 16.79 13.67
CA ASP A 434 26.74 18.03 13.05
C ASP A 434 25.96 17.68 11.77
N PRO A 435 24.66 18.04 11.65
CA PRO A 435 23.87 17.79 10.45
C PRO A 435 24.50 18.33 9.17
N ILE A 436 25.24 19.45 9.23
CA ILE A 436 25.92 20.02 8.06
C ILE A 436 27.07 19.12 7.61
N ALA A 437 27.79 18.51 8.55
CA ALA A 437 28.87 17.57 8.25
C ALA A 437 28.33 16.23 7.72
N LEU A 438 27.13 15.83 8.15
CA LEU A 438 26.45 14.62 7.69
C LEU A 438 25.78 14.77 6.32
N ALA A 439 25.39 15.98 5.90
CA ALA A 439 24.58 16.18 4.71
C ALA A 439 25.10 15.44 3.45
N PRO A 440 26.40 15.50 3.08
CA PRO A 440 26.90 14.77 1.91
C PRO A 440 26.76 13.25 2.02
N LEU A 441 26.93 12.70 3.23
CA LEU A 441 26.75 11.28 3.49
C LEU A 441 25.27 10.90 3.45
N VAL A 442 24.40 11.74 3.99
CA VAL A 442 22.94 11.54 3.94
C VAL A 442 22.44 11.55 2.50
N ASP A 443 22.92 12.47 1.66
CA ASP A 443 22.56 12.53 0.23
C ASP A 443 22.97 11.25 -0.52
N GLU A 444 24.08 10.63 -0.14
CA GLU A 444 24.53 9.35 -0.73
C GLU A 444 23.73 8.15 -0.18
N LEU A 445 23.33 8.20 1.10
CA LEU A 445 22.57 7.14 1.77
C LEU A 445 21.08 7.19 1.48
N MET A 446 20.54 8.36 1.12
CA MET A 446 19.12 8.61 0.87
C MET A 446 18.92 9.09 -0.57
N GLN A 447 18.55 8.17 -1.46
CA GLN A 447 18.43 8.46 -2.88
C GLN A 447 17.25 7.73 -3.52
N GLY A 448 16.46 8.45 -4.32
CA GLY A 448 15.47 7.85 -5.21
C GLY A 448 16.16 7.26 -6.46
N VAL A 449 15.69 6.11 -6.93
CA VAL A 449 16.22 5.41 -8.10
C VAL A 449 15.06 4.87 -8.92
N LEU A 450 15.00 5.21 -10.20
CA LEU A 450 14.10 4.52 -11.13
C LEU A 450 14.77 3.21 -11.57
N VAL A 451 14.14 2.08 -11.26
CA VAL A 451 14.64 0.74 -11.62
C VAL A 451 13.73 0.15 -12.68
N ALA A 452 14.29 -0.28 -13.82
CA ALA A 452 13.59 -1.16 -14.74
C ALA A 452 14.00 -2.60 -14.42
N TRP A 453 13.12 -3.30 -13.71
CA TRP A 453 13.31 -4.64 -13.20
C TRP A 453 12.79 -5.69 -14.18
N ASP A 454 13.58 -6.72 -14.44
CA ASP A 454 13.13 -7.91 -15.16
C ASP A 454 12.58 -8.91 -14.14
N PRO A 455 11.26 -9.21 -14.13
CA PRO A 455 10.66 -10.09 -13.14
C PRO A 455 11.00 -11.56 -13.36
N VAL A 456 11.39 -11.96 -14.58
CA VAL A 456 11.77 -13.34 -14.91
C VAL A 456 13.23 -13.58 -14.54
N GLU A 457 14.12 -12.67 -14.95
CA GLU A 457 15.55 -12.76 -14.67
C GLU A 457 15.92 -12.28 -13.26
N GLN A 458 14.98 -11.67 -12.53
CA GLN A 458 15.14 -11.16 -11.17
C GLN A 458 16.35 -10.22 -11.01
N GLN A 459 16.52 -9.30 -11.96
CA GLN A 459 17.62 -8.34 -11.95
C GLN A 459 17.25 -7.04 -12.67
N PRO A 460 17.89 -5.90 -12.35
CA PRO A 460 17.63 -4.67 -13.08
C PRO A 460 18.17 -4.78 -14.50
N ARG A 461 17.33 -4.47 -15.50
CA ARG A 461 17.81 -4.23 -16.86
C ARG A 461 18.62 -2.93 -16.92
N TRP A 462 18.17 -1.93 -16.17
CA TRP A 462 18.91 -0.70 -15.92
C TRP A 462 18.39 -0.03 -14.64
N SER A 463 19.13 0.95 -14.14
CA SER A 463 18.70 1.81 -13.03
C SER A 463 19.21 3.23 -13.24
N GLN A 464 18.40 4.21 -12.88
CA GLN A 464 18.71 5.64 -13.02
C GLN A 464 18.51 6.34 -11.67
N PRO A 465 19.59 6.82 -11.02
CA PRO A 465 19.47 7.69 -9.86
C PRO A 465 18.64 8.93 -10.21
N LEU A 466 17.72 9.28 -9.33
CA LEU A 466 16.93 10.50 -9.41
C LEU A 466 17.67 11.63 -8.70
N PRO A 467 17.46 12.89 -9.12
CA PRO A 467 18.02 14.04 -8.42
C PRO A 467 17.62 14.03 -6.94
N THR A 468 18.58 14.31 -6.05
CA THR A 468 18.28 14.64 -4.65
C THR A 468 17.56 16.00 -4.61
N MET A 469 16.56 16.15 -3.74
CA MET A 469 15.84 17.42 -3.54
C MET A 469 16.64 18.40 -2.69
#